data_AF-A0A6N0JK30-F1
#
_entry.id   AF-A0A6N0JK30-F1
#
_cell.length_a   1.000
_cell.length_b   1.000
_cell.length_c   1.000
_cell.angle_alpha   90.00
_cell.angle_beta   90.00
_cell.angle_gamma   90.00
#
_symmetry.space_group_name_H-M   'P 1'
#
loop_
_entity.id
_entity.type
_entity.pdbx_description
1 polymer ?
#
loop_
_entity_poly.entity_id
_entity_poly.type
_entity_poly.pdbx_seq_one_letter_code
_entity_poly.pdbx_strand_id
1 'polypeptide(L)'
;MLQAPQRTGLSGPTLIRLLTRLTDVDVPESRQSLSDHLSLWLGWTDAIALSAALNTSPPVIAPGARMFSSAEERECERVRTTLADAIASDTAATAARRPVPGQPAPTKKLAALAEAEADYANFRQRYLSLQHTMETSVGNLRSRLRGMVAARNGEWTRLAVVDAIMDRALLPKERALLGAIPKLLQGHFERLRQAEATALAAAQAEAAAQAEAEGAEAAAPAPSASGAWLDTFRKDMRSVLLAELDVRLQPVEGLLAALRAS
;
A
#
# COMPACT_ATOMS: atom_id res chain seq x y z
N MET A 1 37.85 -18.67 4.69
CA MET A 1 37.31 -17.65 3.78
C MET A 1 36.15 -16.98 4.49
N LEU A 2 36.29 -15.69 4.83
CA LEU A 2 35.28 -14.89 5.52
C LEU A 2 34.16 -14.56 4.53
N GLN A 3 33.01 -15.23 4.62
CA GLN A 3 31.81 -14.82 3.91
C GLN A 3 31.29 -13.53 4.54
N ALA A 4 31.35 -12.44 3.77
CA ALA A 4 30.70 -11.19 4.11
C ALA A 4 29.17 -11.37 4.15
N PRO A 5 28.45 -10.66 5.04
CA PRO A 5 27.00 -10.77 5.14
C PRO A 5 26.38 -10.14 3.89
N GLN A 6 25.81 -10.99 3.04
CA GLN A 6 25.05 -10.56 1.86
C GLN A 6 23.76 -9.90 2.34
N ARG A 7 23.71 -8.57 2.37
CA ARG A 7 22.46 -7.82 2.55
C ARG A 7 21.64 -7.91 1.27
N THR A 8 20.88 -9.00 1.09
CA THR A 8 19.90 -9.19 0.02
C THR A 8 18.58 -8.48 0.34
N GLY A 9 18.63 -7.17 0.63
CA GLY A 9 17.44 -6.37 0.99
C GLY A 9 16.82 -5.55 -0.16
N LEU A 10 17.38 -5.64 -1.38
CA LEU A 10 17.18 -4.59 -2.41
C LEU A 10 16.40 -5.01 -3.66
N SER A 11 16.16 -6.30 -3.89
CA SER A 11 15.46 -6.83 -5.09
C SER A 11 13.99 -7.23 -4.86
N GLY A 12 13.38 -6.74 -3.79
CA GLY A 12 11.95 -6.94 -3.52
C GLY A 12 11.06 -5.94 -4.28
N PRO A 13 9.77 -6.27 -4.52
CA PRO A 13 8.75 -5.31 -4.94
C PRO A 13 8.82 -4.01 -4.12
N THR A 14 8.60 -2.86 -4.77
CA THR A 14 8.71 -1.53 -4.14
C THR A 14 7.97 -1.44 -2.81
N LEU A 15 6.78 -2.06 -2.72
CA LEU A 15 5.99 -2.13 -1.49
C LEU A 15 6.75 -2.80 -0.34
N ILE A 16 7.36 -3.97 -0.58
CA ILE A 16 8.12 -4.70 0.44
C ILE A 16 9.31 -3.85 0.89
N ARG A 17 10.08 -3.29 -0.05
CA ARG A 17 11.24 -2.44 0.27
C ARG A 17 10.84 -1.22 1.11
N LEU A 18 9.72 -0.58 0.79
CA LEU A 18 9.18 0.54 1.57
C LEU A 18 8.76 0.07 2.97
N LEU A 19 7.99 -1.02 3.08
CA LEU A 19 7.55 -1.52 4.37
C LEU A 19 8.73 -1.95 5.26
N THR A 20 9.72 -2.67 4.73
CA THR A 20 10.96 -3.01 5.44
C THR A 20 11.66 -1.75 5.96
N ARG A 21 11.85 -0.74 5.09
CA ARG A 21 12.48 0.54 5.48
C ARG A 21 11.71 1.26 6.59
N LEU A 22 10.38 1.27 6.51
CA LEU A 22 9.52 2.01 7.45
C LEU A 22 9.28 1.24 8.75
N THR A 23 9.39 -0.10 8.73
CA THR A 23 9.12 -0.96 9.88
C THR A 23 10.38 -1.35 10.64
N ASP A 24 11.56 -1.20 10.05
CA ASP A 24 12.84 -1.67 10.59
C ASP A 24 12.82 -3.17 10.92
N VAL A 25 12.00 -3.92 10.18
CA VAL A 25 11.88 -5.38 10.28
C VAL A 25 12.69 -5.98 9.15
N ASP A 26 13.76 -6.70 9.50
CA ASP A 26 14.52 -7.47 8.53
C ASP A 26 13.74 -8.75 8.20
N VAL A 27 13.18 -8.83 7.00
CA VAL A 27 12.38 -9.98 6.55
C VAL A 27 13.27 -10.89 5.72
N PRO A 28 13.61 -12.11 6.19
CA PRO A 28 14.35 -13.05 5.37
C PRO A 28 13.51 -13.45 4.15
N GLU A 29 14.15 -13.55 2.98
CA GLU A 29 13.49 -14.08 1.79
C GLU A 29 12.96 -15.49 2.07
N SER A 30 11.73 -15.78 1.64
CA SER A 30 11.16 -17.11 1.83
C SER A 30 11.95 -18.14 1.02
N ARG A 31 12.37 -19.21 1.70
CA ARG A 31 13.08 -20.34 1.09
C ARG A 31 12.13 -21.37 0.47
N GLN A 32 10.82 -21.18 0.62
CA GLN A 32 9.82 -22.09 0.08
C GLN A 32 9.58 -21.81 -1.41
N SER A 33 9.32 -22.87 -2.17
CA SER A 33 9.01 -22.72 -3.59
C SER A 33 7.67 -22.01 -3.79
N LEU A 34 7.50 -21.34 -4.93
CA LEU A 34 6.22 -20.72 -5.29
C LEU A 34 5.07 -21.74 -5.30
N SER A 35 5.34 -22.95 -5.79
CA SER A 35 4.36 -24.03 -5.85
C SER A 35 3.88 -24.43 -4.45
N ASP A 36 4.80 -24.53 -3.48
CA ASP A 36 4.46 -24.89 -2.11
C ASP A 36 3.58 -23.81 -1.46
N HIS A 37 3.92 -22.53 -1.62
CA HIS A 37 3.06 -21.44 -1.13
C HIS A 37 1.68 -21.44 -1.78
N LEU A 38 1.59 -21.61 -3.10
CA LEU A 38 0.32 -21.67 -3.81
C LEU A 38 -0.53 -22.86 -3.35
N SER A 39 0.09 -24.01 -3.06
CA SER A 39 -0.62 -25.19 -2.54
C SER A 39 -1.27 -24.94 -1.18
N LEU A 40 -0.68 -24.09 -0.34
CA LEU A 40 -1.24 -23.69 0.96
C LEU A 40 -2.37 -22.67 0.82
N TRP A 41 -2.40 -21.91 -0.28
CA TRP A 41 -3.37 -20.85 -0.49
C TRP A 41 -4.58 -21.29 -1.31
N LEU A 42 -4.40 -22.26 -2.21
CA LEU A 42 -5.47 -22.85 -2.99
C LEU A 42 -6.29 -23.82 -2.13
N GLY A 43 -7.54 -23.46 -1.86
CA GLY A 43 -8.50 -24.40 -1.28
C GLY A 43 -8.75 -25.60 -2.20
N TRP A 44 -9.13 -26.74 -1.64
CA TRP A 44 -9.36 -27.97 -2.41
C TRP A 44 -10.36 -27.78 -3.57
N THR A 45 -11.39 -26.95 -3.39
CA THR A 45 -12.36 -26.59 -4.45
C THR A 45 -11.75 -25.79 -5.58
N ASP A 46 -10.87 -24.84 -5.27
CA ASP A 46 -10.17 -24.03 -6.28
C ASP A 46 -9.11 -24.85 -7.01
N ALA A 47 -8.44 -25.78 -6.30
CA ALA A 47 -7.48 -26.70 -6.90
C ALA A 47 -8.15 -27.65 -7.92
N ILE A 48 -9.34 -28.19 -7.61
CA ILE A 48 -10.12 -29.01 -8.56
C ILE A 48 -10.54 -28.17 -9.76
N ALA A 49 -11.07 -26.96 -9.54
CA ALA A 49 -11.47 -26.06 -10.62
C ALA A 49 -10.28 -25.69 -11.52
N LEU A 50 -9.12 -25.40 -10.93
CA LEU A 50 -7.89 -25.07 -11.66
C LEU A 50 -7.41 -26.27 -12.49
N SER A 51 -7.37 -27.46 -11.90
CA SER A 51 -7.03 -28.69 -12.62
C SER A 51 -7.99 -28.96 -13.78
N ALA A 52 -9.30 -28.79 -13.58
CA ALA A 52 -10.28 -28.92 -14.64
C ALA A 52 -10.04 -27.90 -15.77
N ALA A 53 -9.79 -26.63 -15.43
CA ALA A 53 -9.52 -25.57 -16.41
C ALA A 53 -8.26 -25.85 -17.25
N LEU A 54 -7.21 -26.40 -16.64
CA LEU A 54 -5.96 -26.72 -17.32
C LEU A 54 -6.08 -27.96 -18.22
N ASN A 55 -6.85 -28.97 -17.79
CA ASN A 55 -6.97 -30.26 -18.50
C ASN A 55 -8.10 -30.32 -19.53
N THR A 56 -9.06 -29.39 -19.49
CA THR A 56 -10.18 -29.36 -20.46
C THR A 56 -9.97 -28.28 -21.52
N SER A 57 -10.46 -28.55 -22.73
CA SER A 57 -10.60 -27.52 -23.78
C SER A 57 -11.92 -26.80 -23.54
N PRO A 58 -11.92 -25.50 -23.18
CA PRO A 58 -13.15 -24.78 -22.93
C PRO A 58 -13.97 -24.67 -24.22
N PRO A 59 -15.32 -24.71 -24.12
CA PRO A 59 -16.17 -24.50 -25.29
C PRO A 59 -15.91 -23.11 -25.86
N VAL A 60 -15.75 -23.02 -27.18
CA VAL A 60 -15.57 -21.74 -27.87
C VAL A 60 -16.84 -20.91 -27.68
N ILE A 61 -16.73 -19.83 -26.91
CA ILE A 61 -17.81 -18.85 -26.78
C ILE A 61 -17.86 -18.09 -28.12
N ALA A 62 -19.03 -18.04 -28.75
CA ALA A 62 -19.20 -17.31 -30.01
C ALA A 62 -18.71 -15.84 -29.85
N PRO A 63 -17.97 -15.29 -30.83
CA PRO A 63 -17.41 -13.95 -30.74
C PRO A 63 -18.55 -12.92 -30.74
N GLY A 64 -18.93 -12.46 -29.55
CA GLY A 64 -19.92 -11.41 -29.33
C GLY A 64 -19.44 -10.29 -28.39
N ALA A 65 -18.21 -10.38 -27.87
CA ALA A 65 -17.64 -9.35 -27.00
C ALA A 65 -16.98 -8.24 -27.83
N ARG A 66 -16.96 -7.03 -27.25
CA ARG A 66 -16.23 -5.88 -27.81
C ARG A 66 -14.78 -6.29 -28.09
N MET A 67 -14.32 -6.00 -29.31
CA MET A 67 -12.92 -6.20 -29.68
C MET A 67 -12.03 -5.31 -28.81
N PHE A 68 -10.90 -5.86 -28.38
CA PHE A 68 -9.87 -5.09 -27.68
C PHE A 68 -9.38 -3.94 -28.57
N SER A 69 -9.29 -2.75 -27.99
CA SER A 69 -8.84 -1.54 -28.68
C SER A 69 -7.97 -0.68 -27.75
N SER A 70 -7.42 0.41 -28.28
CA SER A 70 -6.72 1.40 -27.47
C SER A 70 -7.62 2.11 -26.45
N ALA A 71 -8.95 1.93 -26.51
CA ALA A 71 -9.88 2.47 -25.52
C ALA A 71 -9.76 1.78 -24.16
N GLU A 72 -9.50 0.47 -24.16
CA GLU A 72 -9.29 -0.33 -22.94
C GLU A 72 -8.01 0.08 -22.21
N GLU A 73 -6.95 0.38 -22.96
CA GLU A 73 -5.68 0.85 -22.40
C GLU A 73 -5.84 2.25 -21.81
N ARG A 74 -6.53 3.15 -22.51
CA ARG A 74 -6.88 4.48 -22.01
C ARG A 74 -7.74 4.40 -20.75
N GLU A 75 -8.64 3.43 -20.66
CA GLU A 75 -9.43 3.21 -19.46
C GLU A 75 -8.55 2.72 -18.29
N CYS A 76 -7.62 1.80 -18.53
CA CYS A 76 -6.70 1.34 -17.50
C CYS A 76 -5.86 2.51 -16.95
N GLU A 77 -5.30 3.32 -17.84
CA GLU A 77 -4.55 4.51 -17.45
C GLU A 77 -5.44 5.50 -16.68
N ARG A 78 -6.68 5.72 -17.14
CA ARG A 78 -7.65 6.58 -16.44
C ARG A 78 -7.97 6.09 -15.03
N VAL A 79 -8.13 4.78 -14.85
CA VAL A 79 -8.38 4.20 -13.52
C VAL A 79 -7.15 4.39 -12.63
N ARG A 80 -5.94 4.14 -13.16
CA ARG A 80 -4.68 4.34 -12.45
C ARG A 80 -4.52 5.80 -12.00
N THR A 81 -4.72 6.76 -12.89
CA THR A 81 -4.63 8.20 -12.56
C THR A 81 -5.69 8.61 -11.54
N THR A 82 -6.94 8.19 -11.72
CA THR A 82 -8.03 8.50 -10.77
C THR A 82 -7.72 8.00 -9.36
N LEU A 83 -7.18 6.79 -9.22
CA LEU A 83 -6.80 6.23 -7.92
C LEU A 83 -5.58 6.95 -7.33
N ALA A 84 -4.58 7.28 -8.14
CA ALA A 84 -3.41 8.06 -7.71
C ALA A 84 -3.82 9.47 -7.23
N ASP A 85 -4.74 10.12 -7.91
CA ASP A 85 -5.29 11.43 -7.53
C ASP A 85 -6.12 11.36 -6.26
N ALA A 86 -6.89 10.28 -6.06
CA ALA A 86 -7.61 10.03 -4.82
C ALA A 86 -6.64 9.87 -3.62
N ILE A 87 -5.53 9.16 -3.82
CA ILE A 87 -4.47 9.03 -2.81
C ILE A 87 -3.83 10.41 -2.53
N ALA A 88 -3.52 11.20 -3.57
CA ALA A 88 -2.89 12.50 -3.41
C ALA A 88 -3.81 13.52 -2.71
N SER A 89 -5.07 13.61 -3.12
CA SER A 89 -6.06 14.53 -2.54
C SER A 89 -6.38 14.20 -1.08
N ASP A 90 -6.45 12.92 -0.71
CA ASP A 90 -6.63 12.51 0.69
C ASP A 90 -5.45 12.96 1.55
N THR A 91 -4.22 12.79 1.07
CA THR A 91 -3.03 13.26 1.80
C THR A 91 -3.01 14.78 1.97
N ALA A 92 -3.44 15.55 0.96
CA ALA A 92 -3.59 16.99 1.07
C ALA A 92 -4.67 17.40 2.08
N ALA A 93 -5.81 16.70 2.10
CA ALA A 93 -6.88 16.96 3.06
C ALA A 93 -6.45 16.69 4.51
N THR A 94 -5.60 15.68 4.76
CA THR A 94 -5.02 15.46 6.09
C THR A 94 -3.99 16.51 6.48
N ALA A 95 -3.26 17.09 5.53
CA ALA A 95 -2.32 18.19 5.76
C ALA A 95 -3.04 19.49 6.14
N ALA A 96 -4.18 19.77 5.50
CA ALA A 96 -4.99 20.96 5.78
C ALA A 96 -5.65 20.95 7.17
N ARG A 97 -5.86 19.78 7.78
CA ARG A 97 -6.45 19.62 9.13
C ARG A 97 -5.48 19.90 10.29
N ARG A 98 -4.34 20.54 10.04
CA ARG A 98 -3.36 20.86 11.09
C ARG A 98 -4.04 21.70 12.21
N PRO A 99 -3.90 21.32 13.50
CA PRO A 99 -4.25 22.21 14.59
C PRO A 99 -3.48 23.53 14.45
N VAL A 100 -4.17 24.66 14.61
CA VAL A 100 -3.58 25.99 14.47
C VAL A 100 -2.45 26.14 15.49
N PRO A 101 -1.25 26.63 15.09
CA PRO A 101 -0.18 26.91 16.04
C PRO A 101 -0.65 27.97 17.04
N GLY A 102 -0.71 27.64 18.34
CA GLY A 102 -1.06 28.57 19.41
C GLY A 102 -2.16 28.12 20.37
N GLN A 103 -2.76 26.94 20.19
CA GLN A 103 -3.74 26.41 21.14
C GLN A 103 -3.03 25.77 22.34
N PRO A 104 -3.39 26.11 23.60
CA PRO A 104 -2.69 25.61 24.78
C PRO A 104 -2.81 24.09 24.87
N ALA A 105 -1.67 23.41 24.95
CA ALA A 105 -1.60 21.96 25.12
C ALA A 105 -2.35 21.54 26.40
N PRO A 106 -3.24 20.53 26.36
CA PRO A 106 -3.88 20.05 27.57
C PRO A 106 -2.82 19.46 28.51
N THR A 107 -2.81 19.95 29.75
CA THR A 107 -1.79 19.76 30.79
C THR A 107 -1.71 18.34 31.38
N LYS A 108 -2.24 17.31 30.70
CA LYS A 108 -2.16 15.92 31.15
C LYS A 108 -1.65 15.02 30.02
N LYS A 109 -0.56 14.29 30.30
CA LYS A 109 0.08 13.29 29.42
C LYS A 109 -0.92 12.29 28.80
N LEU A 110 -2.02 11.99 29.50
CA LEU A 110 -3.14 11.16 29.04
C LEU A 110 -4.00 11.81 27.93
N ALA A 111 -4.19 13.13 27.95
CA ALA A 111 -4.94 13.85 26.92
C ALA A 111 -4.14 13.94 25.62
N ALA A 112 -2.83 14.17 25.70
CA ALA A 112 -1.93 14.16 24.54
C ALA A 112 -1.78 12.76 23.89
N LEU A 113 -1.87 11.68 24.70
CA LEU A 113 -1.91 10.31 24.19
C LEU A 113 -3.25 10.01 23.48
N ALA A 114 -4.38 10.46 24.05
CA ALA A 114 -5.71 10.28 23.47
C ALA A 114 -5.90 11.09 22.17
N GLU A 115 -5.38 12.33 22.08
CA GLU A 115 -5.38 13.12 20.84
C GLU A 115 -4.53 12.43 19.75
N ALA A 116 -3.37 11.89 20.11
CA ALA A 116 -2.53 11.18 19.13
C ALA A 116 -3.10 9.83 18.68
N GLU A 117 -3.84 9.12 19.54
CA GLU A 117 -4.57 7.90 19.15
C GLU A 117 -5.76 8.25 18.24
N ALA A 118 -6.45 9.36 18.52
CA ALA A 118 -7.47 9.92 17.63
C ALA A 118 -6.89 10.36 16.27
N ASP A 119 -5.66 10.89 16.25
CA ASP A 119 -4.96 11.25 15.02
C ASP A 119 -4.69 10.01 14.15
N TYR A 120 -4.14 8.94 14.73
CA TYR A 120 -3.85 7.73 13.97
C TYR A 120 -5.11 7.01 13.47
N ALA A 121 -6.18 6.98 14.27
CA ALA A 121 -7.44 6.38 13.88
C ALA A 121 -8.00 6.98 12.57
N ASN A 122 -7.86 8.30 12.39
CA ASN A 122 -8.23 8.98 11.15
C ASN A 122 -7.41 8.51 9.93
N PHE A 123 -6.08 8.40 10.08
CA PHE A 123 -5.22 7.88 9.01
C PHE A 123 -5.55 6.43 8.66
N ARG A 124 -5.77 5.59 9.68
CA ARG A 124 -6.15 4.19 9.49
C ARG A 124 -7.47 4.04 8.74
N GLN A 125 -8.50 4.81 9.11
CA GLN A 125 -9.80 4.77 8.45
C GLN A 125 -9.69 5.17 6.97
N ARG A 126 -8.93 6.23 6.66
CA ARG A 126 -8.68 6.67 5.28
C ARG A 126 -7.93 5.63 4.47
N TYR A 127 -6.89 5.03 5.05
CA TYR A 127 -6.14 3.95 4.40
C TYR A 127 -7.07 2.79 4.01
N LEU A 128 -7.89 2.30 4.94
CA LEU A 128 -8.83 1.21 4.68
C LEU A 128 -9.87 1.59 3.60
N SER A 129 -10.37 2.84 3.63
CA SER A 129 -11.26 3.34 2.59
C SER A 129 -10.61 3.30 1.21
N LEU A 130 -9.36 3.78 1.09
CA LEU A 130 -8.61 3.75 -0.16
C LEU A 130 -8.34 2.32 -0.63
N GLN A 131 -8.00 1.40 0.28
CA GLN A 131 -7.83 -0.02 -0.07
C GLN A 131 -9.10 -0.61 -0.69
N HIS A 132 -10.27 -0.32 -0.11
CA HIS A 132 -11.54 -0.78 -0.63
C HIS A 132 -11.87 -0.16 -2.01
N THR A 133 -11.60 1.14 -2.20
CA THR A 133 -11.76 1.82 -3.48
C THR A 133 -10.84 1.22 -4.56
N MET A 134 -9.57 0.98 -4.24
CA MET A 134 -8.62 0.34 -5.15
C MET A 134 -9.09 -1.06 -5.53
N GLU A 135 -9.40 -1.91 -4.53
CA GLU A 135 -9.85 -3.28 -4.74
C GLU A 135 -11.06 -3.36 -5.68
N THR A 136 -12.07 -2.54 -5.43
CA THR A 136 -13.30 -2.50 -6.24
C THR A 136 -13.01 -2.05 -7.67
N SER A 137 -12.23 -0.96 -7.83
CA SER A 137 -11.93 -0.37 -9.14
C SER A 137 -11.08 -1.29 -10.00
N VAL A 138 -10.04 -1.88 -9.40
CA VAL A 138 -9.15 -2.84 -10.05
C VAL A 138 -9.88 -4.14 -10.38
N GLY A 139 -10.70 -4.67 -9.46
CA GLY A 139 -11.49 -5.88 -9.70
C GLY A 139 -12.47 -5.74 -10.87
N ASN A 140 -13.13 -4.58 -10.97
CA ASN A 140 -14.02 -4.27 -12.10
C ASN A 140 -13.25 -4.22 -13.43
N LEU A 141 -12.09 -3.57 -13.43
CA LEU A 141 -11.22 -3.48 -14.62
C LEU A 141 -10.74 -4.86 -15.05
N ARG A 142 -10.22 -5.67 -14.11
CA ARG A 142 -9.76 -7.04 -14.36
C ARG A 142 -10.88 -7.91 -14.91
N SER A 143 -12.08 -7.86 -14.33
CA SER A 143 -13.25 -8.62 -14.79
C SER A 143 -13.63 -8.28 -16.24
N ARG A 144 -13.64 -6.98 -16.58
CA ARG A 144 -13.90 -6.54 -17.96
C ARG A 144 -12.82 -7.03 -18.93
N LEU A 145 -11.54 -6.87 -18.60
CA LEU A 145 -10.43 -7.36 -19.42
C LEU A 145 -10.50 -8.87 -19.64
N ARG A 146 -10.77 -9.63 -18.57
CA ARG A 146 -10.94 -11.07 -18.60
C ARG A 146 -12.07 -11.50 -19.54
N GLY A 147 -13.19 -10.78 -19.56
CA GLY A 147 -14.27 -11.02 -20.51
C GLY A 147 -13.85 -10.86 -21.97
N MET A 148 -13.00 -9.87 -22.27
CA MET A 148 -12.45 -9.69 -23.62
C MET A 148 -11.44 -10.77 -24.00
N VAL A 149 -10.59 -11.19 -23.05
CA VAL A 149 -9.69 -12.34 -23.23
C VAL A 149 -10.51 -13.59 -23.56
N ALA A 150 -11.55 -13.86 -22.79
CA ALA A 150 -12.38 -15.06 -22.94
C ALA A 150 -13.05 -15.18 -24.32
N ALA A 151 -13.33 -14.06 -24.98
CA ALA A 151 -14.07 -14.00 -26.24
C ALA A 151 -13.19 -14.12 -27.50
N ARG A 152 -11.87 -14.32 -27.36
CA ARG A 152 -10.94 -14.44 -28.49
C ARG A 152 -10.99 -15.82 -29.15
N ASN A 153 -10.42 -16.84 -28.51
CA ASN A 153 -10.42 -18.22 -28.96
C ASN A 153 -10.35 -19.16 -27.74
N GLY A 154 -10.43 -20.48 -27.95
CA GLY A 154 -10.45 -21.46 -26.86
C GLY A 154 -9.23 -21.42 -25.92
N GLU A 155 -8.02 -21.13 -26.42
CA GLU A 155 -6.82 -21.00 -25.57
C GLU A 155 -6.91 -19.76 -24.67
N TRP A 156 -7.38 -18.64 -25.21
CA TRP A 156 -7.61 -17.42 -24.45
C TRP A 156 -8.77 -17.57 -23.45
N THR A 157 -9.82 -18.33 -23.79
CA THR A 157 -10.85 -18.72 -22.82
C THR A 157 -10.26 -19.48 -21.64
N ARG A 158 -9.31 -20.39 -21.87
CA ARG A 158 -8.61 -21.10 -20.79
C ARG A 158 -7.85 -20.13 -19.90
N LEU A 159 -7.10 -19.19 -20.47
CA LEU A 159 -6.40 -18.15 -19.70
C LEU A 159 -7.37 -17.35 -18.83
N ALA A 160 -8.50 -16.92 -19.38
CA ALA A 160 -9.51 -16.16 -18.65
C ALA A 160 -10.11 -16.96 -17.47
N VAL A 161 -10.33 -18.27 -17.65
CA VAL A 161 -10.82 -19.16 -16.58
C VAL A 161 -9.76 -19.32 -15.48
N VAL A 162 -8.50 -19.55 -15.86
CA VAL A 162 -7.39 -19.65 -14.89
C VAL A 162 -7.26 -18.35 -14.09
N ASP A 163 -7.31 -17.19 -14.77
CA ASP A 163 -7.27 -15.88 -14.12
C ASP A 163 -8.42 -15.70 -13.12
N ALA A 164 -9.65 -16.10 -13.46
CA ALA A 164 -10.80 -16.03 -12.55
C ALA A 164 -10.63 -16.90 -11.29
N ILE A 165 -10.11 -18.12 -11.46
CA ILE A 165 -9.91 -19.04 -10.34
C ILE A 165 -8.81 -18.51 -9.42
N MET A 166 -7.70 -18.03 -10.00
CA MET A 166 -6.59 -17.45 -9.23
C MET A 166 -7.00 -16.17 -8.50
N ASP A 167 -7.77 -15.29 -9.16
CA ASP A 167 -8.33 -14.09 -8.54
C ASP A 167 -9.21 -14.44 -7.32
N ARG A 168 -10.15 -15.38 -7.49
CA ARG A 168 -11.02 -15.84 -6.41
C ARG A 168 -10.24 -16.46 -5.24
N ALA A 169 -9.27 -17.31 -5.55
CA ALA A 169 -8.52 -18.05 -4.52
C ALA A 169 -7.58 -17.14 -3.73
N LEU A 170 -6.94 -16.18 -4.40
CA LEU A 170 -5.91 -15.33 -3.79
C LEU A 170 -6.47 -14.08 -3.12
N LEU A 171 -7.62 -13.55 -3.58
CA LEU A 171 -8.20 -12.30 -3.07
C LEU A 171 -8.36 -12.26 -1.53
N PRO A 172 -8.83 -13.31 -0.84
CA PRO A 172 -8.93 -13.28 0.62
C PRO A 172 -7.56 -13.14 1.31
N LYS A 173 -6.52 -13.75 0.75
CA LYS A 173 -5.14 -13.67 1.27
C LYS A 173 -4.54 -12.31 0.99
N GLU A 174 -4.70 -11.78 -0.22
CA GLU A 174 -4.30 -10.43 -0.57
C GLU A 174 -4.92 -9.41 0.39
N ARG A 175 -6.25 -9.47 0.59
CA ARG A 175 -6.95 -8.56 1.52
C ARG A 175 -6.44 -8.69 2.96
N ALA A 176 -6.18 -9.91 3.43
CA ALA A 176 -5.64 -10.13 4.77
C ALA A 176 -4.21 -9.58 4.94
N LEU A 177 -3.34 -9.80 3.95
CA LEU A 177 -1.95 -9.32 3.97
C LEU A 177 -1.87 -7.81 3.87
N LEU A 178 -2.58 -7.21 2.90
CA LEU A 178 -2.61 -5.76 2.72
C LEU A 178 -3.35 -5.07 3.88
N GLY A 179 -4.33 -5.73 4.49
CA GLY A 179 -5.02 -5.25 5.69
C GLY A 179 -4.13 -5.17 6.94
N ALA A 180 -2.94 -5.79 6.93
CA ALA A 180 -1.95 -5.65 8.00
C ALA A 180 -1.11 -4.36 7.87
N ILE A 181 -1.06 -3.74 6.69
CA ILE A 181 -0.23 -2.55 6.43
C ILE A 181 -0.59 -1.38 7.36
N PRO A 182 -1.87 -1.04 7.60
CA PRO A 182 -2.21 0.00 8.57
C PRO A 182 -1.72 -0.29 9.98
N LYS A 183 -1.50 -1.55 10.37
CA LYS A 183 -0.91 -1.84 11.69
C LYS A 183 0.59 -1.57 11.70
N LEU A 184 1.29 -1.89 10.60
CA LEU A 184 2.72 -1.61 10.44
C LEU A 184 3.00 -0.09 10.41
N LEU A 185 2.17 0.66 9.69
CA LEU A 185 2.25 2.12 9.64
C LEU A 185 2.01 2.77 10.99
N GLN A 186 1.25 2.12 11.89
CA GLN A 186 1.03 2.62 13.25
C GLN A 186 2.34 2.64 14.04
N GLY A 187 3.13 1.56 13.97
CA GLY A 187 4.44 1.52 14.61
C GLY A 187 5.39 2.58 14.06
N HIS A 188 5.36 2.83 12.75
CA HIS A 188 6.13 3.92 12.12
C HIS A 188 5.69 5.30 12.61
N PHE A 189 4.38 5.55 12.65
CA PHE A 189 3.81 6.80 13.17
C PHE A 189 4.27 7.09 14.61
N GLU A 190 4.17 6.09 15.48
CA GLU A 190 4.58 6.21 16.88
C GLU A 190 6.08 6.50 17.03
N ARG A 191 6.93 5.87 16.21
CA ARG A 191 8.38 6.13 16.20
C ARG A 191 8.72 7.55 15.74
N LEU A 192 8.13 8.03 14.65
CA LEU A 192 8.35 9.40 14.18
C LEU A 192 7.94 10.43 15.23
N ARG A 193 6.79 10.21 15.89
CA ARG A 193 6.32 11.07 16.98
C ARG A 193 7.29 11.08 18.17
N GLN A 194 7.78 9.90 18.57
CA GLN A 194 8.75 9.80 19.68
C GLN A 194 10.07 10.50 19.34
N ALA A 195 10.58 10.32 18.12
CA ALA A 195 11.81 10.97 17.66
C ALA A 195 11.70 12.50 17.70
N GLU A 196 10.57 13.06 17.24
CA GLU A 196 10.30 14.50 17.35
C GLU A 196 10.26 14.96 18.81
N ALA A 197 9.54 14.24 19.67
CA ALA A 197 9.44 14.59 21.09
C ALA A 197 10.81 14.59 21.78
N THR A 198 11.68 13.63 21.46
CA THR A 198 13.06 13.60 21.98
C THR A 198 13.93 14.74 21.44
N ALA A 199 13.79 15.10 20.16
CA ALA A 199 14.54 16.19 19.56
C ALA A 199 14.14 17.55 20.14
N LEU A 200 12.84 17.78 20.35
CA LEU A 200 12.33 18.99 21.00
C LEU A 200 12.79 19.09 22.46
N ALA A 201 12.78 17.99 23.20
CA ALA A 201 13.27 17.96 24.58
C ALA A 201 14.79 18.26 24.67
N ALA A 202 15.59 17.71 23.75
CA ALA A 202 17.03 18.00 23.67
C ALA A 202 17.29 19.47 23.33
N ALA A 203 16.59 20.03 22.34
CA ALA A 203 16.71 21.44 21.96
C ALA A 203 16.28 22.39 23.10
N GLN A 204 15.25 22.03 23.87
CA GLN A 204 14.83 22.81 25.05
C GLN A 204 15.88 22.76 26.17
N ALA A 205 16.50 21.61 26.41
CA ALA A 205 17.57 21.48 27.40
C ALA A 205 18.82 22.28 27.00
N GLU A 206 19.18 22.26 25.71
CA GLU A 206 20.28 23.07 25.17
C GLU A 206 19.99 24.57 25.27
N ALA A 207 18.77 25.00 24.92
CA ALA A 207 18.35 26.40 25.04
C ALA A 207 18.32 26.88 26.51
N ALA A 208 17.88 26.02 27.44
CA ALA A 208 17.91 26.34 28.87
C ALA A 208 19.34 26.48 29.40
N ALA A 209 20.25 25.59 29.00
CA ALA A 209 21.66 25.68 29.38
C ALA A 209 22.35 26.93 28.79
N GLN A 210 21.97 27.34 27.57
CA GLN A 210 22.45 28.57 26.94
C GLN A 210 21.90 29.83 27.64
N ALA A 211 20.61 29.83 28.02
CA ALA A 211 19.99 30.93 28.76
C ALA A 211 20.60 31.12 30.16
N GLU A 212 20.91 30.03 30.85
CA GLU A 212 21.63 30.05 32.13
C GLU A 212 23.08 30.56 32.00
N ALA A 213 23.74 30.30 30.87
CA ALA A 213 25.11 30.74 30.61
C ALA A 213 25.21 32.21 30.14
N GLU A 214 24.23 32.70 29.38
CA GLU A 214 24.25 34.05 28.78
C GLU A 214 23.50 35.11 29.60
N GLY A 215 22.77 34.73 30.67
CA GLY A 215 22.02 35.67 31.52
C GLY A 215 20.95 36.45 30.76
N ALA A 216 20.49 35.93 29.61
CA ALA A 216 19.54 36.57 28.72
C ALA A 216 18.15 35.91 28.83
N GLU A 217 17.09 36.74 28.79
CA GLU A 217 15.70 36.27 28.74
C GLU A 217 15.50 35.31 27.57
N ALA A 218 14.95 34.13 27.89
CA ALA A 218 14.75 33.03 26.96
C ALA A 218 14.03 33.48 25.68
N ALA A 219 14.78 33.58 24.58
CA ALA A 219 14.20 33.77 23.26
C ALA A 219 13.30 32.56 22.94
N ALA A 220 12.05 32.84 22.59
CA ALA A 220 11.05 31.81 22.32
C ALA A 220 11.57 30.82 21.25
N PRO A 221 11.45 29.50 21.47
CA PRO A 221 11.92 28.51 20.50
C PRO A 221 11.16 28.69 19.18
N ALA A 222 11.92 28.69 18.07
CA ALA A 222 11.37 28.92 16.74
C ALA A 222 10.25 27.90 16.42
N PRO A 223 9.06 28.35 15.95
CA PRO A 223 7.89 27.50 15.74
C PRO A 223 7.96 26.60 14.50
N SER A 224 9.08 26.56 13.77
CA SER A 224 9.19 25.93 12.45
C SER A 224 9.46 24.41 12.47
N ALA A 225 9.97 23.85 13.57
CA ALA A 225 10.24 22.41 13.67
C ALA A 225 8.97 21.60 14.00
N SER A 226 8.02 22.17 14.75
CA SER A 226 6.87 21.46 15.31
C SER A 226 5.91 20.95 14.23
N GLY A 227 6.08 19.69 13.80
CA GLY A 227 5.17 18.99 12.87
C GLY A 227 5.79 18.50 11.56
N ALA A 228 7.09 18.69 11.34
CA ALA A 228 7.80 18.13 10.17
C ALA A 228 7.72 16.59 10.11
N TRP A 229 7.67 15.93 11.27
CA TRP A 229 7.51 14.48 11.37
C TRP A 229 6.18 13.98 10.79
N LEU A 230 5.10 14.75 10.93
CA LEU A 230 3.78 14.35 10.44
C LEU A 230 3.68 14.46 8.91
N ASP A 231 4.34 15.46 8.32
CA ASP A 231 4.46 15.56 6.86
C ASP A 231 5.32 14.44 6.28
N THR A 232 6.35 14.01 7.01
CA THR A 232 7.14 12.83 6.67
C THR A 232 6.27 11.57 6.69
N PHE A 233 5.49 11.37 7.75
CA PHE A 233 4.55 10.26 7.84
C PHE A 233 3.53 10.24 6.69
N ARG A 234 2.92 11.39 6.36
CA ARG A 234 1.97 11.51 5.24
C ARG A 234 2.60 11.12 3.91
N LYS A 235 3.84 11.57 3.65
CA LYS A 235 4.59 11.22 2.44
C LYS A 235 4.92 9.72 2.37
N ASP A 236 5.31 9.12 3.49
CA ASP A 236 5.59 7.69 3.58
C ASP A 236 4.32 6.86 3.35
N MET A 237 3.22 7.21 4.02
CA MET A 237 1.92 6.56 3.81
C MET A 237 1.46 6.67 2.35
N ARG A 238 1.62 7.83 1.71
CA ARG A 238 1.34 8.03 0.28
C ARG A 238 2.14 7.09 -0.60
N SER A 239 3.44 6.97 -0.32
CA SER A 239 4.35 6.14 -1.09
C SER A 239 3.99 4.65 -0.97
N VAL A 240 3.57 4.22 0.22
CA VAL A 240 3.08 2.85 0.46
C VAL A 240 1.78 2.59 -0.28
N LEU A 241 0.81 3.52 -0.24
CA LEU A 241 -0.46 3.39 -0.97
C LEU A 241 -0.26 3.31 -2.50
N LEU A 242 0.66 4.10 -3.05
CA LEU A 242 0.99 4.05 -4.47
C LEU A 242 1.67 2.72 -4.84
N ALA A 243 2.58 2.22 -4.01
CA ALA A 243 3.20 0.92 -4.22
C ALA A 243 2.21 -0.25 -4.06
N GLU A 244 1.22 -0.12 -3.17
CA GLU A 244 0.11 -1.08 -3.07
C GLU A 244 -0.75 -1.07 -4.33
N LEU A 245 -1.10 0.12 -4.85
CA LEU A 245 -1.83 0.27 -6.11
C LEU A 245 -1.10 -0.39 -7.27
N ASP A 246 0.22 -0.21 -7.38
CA ASP A 246 1.03 -0.87 -8.41
C ASP A 246 0.93 -2.40 -8.34
N VAL A 247 1.05 -2.98 -7.14
CA VAL A 247 0.92 -4.44 -6.96
C VAL A 247 -0.46 -4.93 -7.38
N ARG A 248 -1.53 -4.21 -6.99
CA ARG A 248 -2.91 -4.56 -7.35
C ARG A 248 -3.16 -4.48 -8.86
N LEU A 249 -2.47 -3.61 -9.58
CA LEU A 249 -2.62 -3.45 -11.03
C LEU A 249 -1.86 -4.51 -11.85
N GLN A 250 -0.91 -5.24 -11.27
CA GLN A 250 -0.12 -6.23 -12.03
C GLN A 250 -0.97 -7.28 -12.80
N PRO A 251 -2.05 -7.85 -12.25
CA PRO A 251 -2.89 -8.78 -13.00
C PRO A 251 -3.61 -8.12 -14.19
N VAL A 252 -4.01 -6.85 -14.04
CA VAL A 252 -4.62 -6.05 -15.11
C VAL A 252 -3.61 -5.81 -16.23
N GLU A 253 -2.38 -5.42 -15.88
CA GLU A 253 -1.27 -5.25 -16.83
C GLU A 253 -0.96 -6.55 -17.58
N GLY A 254 -1.00 -7.69 -16.88
CA GLY A 254 -0.85 -9.01 -17.47
C GLY A 254 -1.93 -9.32 -18.51
N LEU A 255 -3.20 -9.09 -18.19
CA LEU A 255 -4.31 -9.29 -19.14
C LEU A 255 -4.23 -8.34 -20.35
N LEU A 256 -3.82 -7.09 -20.15
CA LEU A 256 -3.57 -6.14 -21.25
C LEU A 256 -2.43 -6.61 -22.15
N ALA A 257 -1.31 -7.06 -21.57
CA ALA A 257 -0.19 -7.60 -22.34
C ALA A 257 -0.61 -8.82 -23.16
N ALA A 258 -1.43 -9.70 -22.58
CA ALA A 258 -1.99 -10.84 -23.27
C ALA A 258 -2.89 -10.42 -24.46
N LEU A 259 -3.78 -9.45 -24.26
CA LEU A 259 -4.65 -8.91 -25.31
C LEU A 259 -3.89 -8.18 -26.44
N ARG A 260 -2.69 -7.64 -26.17
CA ARG A 260 -1.79 -7.06 -27.18
C ARG A 260 -1.07 -8.11 -28.01
N ALA A 261 -0.71 -9.23 -27.37
CA ALA A 261 0.01 -10.32 -28.01
C ALA A 261 -0.90 -11.25 -28.84
N SER A 262 -2.22 -11.10 -28.71
CA SER A 262 -3.27 -11.89 -29.38
C SER A 262 -3.73 -11.29 -30.71
#